data_AF-A0A3R5X2Q6-F1
#
_entry.id   AF-A0A3R5X2Q6-F1
#
_cell.length_a   1.000
_cell.length_b   1.000
_cell.length_c   1.000
_cell.angle_alpha   90.00
_cell.angle_beta   90.00
_cell.angle_gamma   90.00
#
_symmetry.space_group_name_H-M   'P 1'
#
loop_
_entity.id
_entity.type
_entity.pdbx_description
1 polymer ?
#
loop_
_entity_poly.entity_id
_entity_poly.type
_entity_poly.pdbx_seq_one_letter_code
_entity_poly.pdbx_strand_id
1 'polypeptide(L)'
;MKKEKIKIEEQAKLLLDEFNEVYEPKNKIIDDIILYGQNELSKGKIPQVVLKHVVGGVYRVVFIDKVTVGDRAYKVLKEMDKLSRSNGWLPIGTISFF
;
A
#
# COMPACT_ATOMS: atom_id res chain seq x y z
N MET A 1 -20.77 -8.85 2.91
CA MET A 1 -19.90 -9.10 1.73
C MET A 1 -19.74 -7.92 0.77
N LYS A 2 -20.73 -7.43 0.00
CA LYS A 2 -20.49 -6.30 -0.94
C LYS A 2 -20.06 -4.99 -0.24
N LYS A 3 -20.67 -4.66 0.91
CA LYS A 3 -20.38 -3.42 1.66
C LYS A 3 -18.96 -3.38 2.25
N GLU A 4 -18.44 -4.50 2.73
CA GLU A 4 -17.09 -4.58 3.29
C GLU A 4 -16.01 -4.47 2.22
N LYS A 5 -16.26 -5.03 1.02
CA LYS A 5 -15.35 -4.93 -0.11
C LYS A 5 -15.17 -3.47 -0.57
N ILE A 6 -16.30 -2.74 -0.71
CA ILE A 6 -16.29 -1.30 -1.09
C ILE A 6 -15.50 -0.49 -0.06
N LYS A 7 -15.69 -0.78 1.23
CA LYS A 7 -14.99 -0.09 2.33
C LYS A 7 -13.46 -0.27 2.28
N ILE A 8 -12.98 -1.47 1.94
CA ILE A 8 -11.53 -1.74 1.85
C ILE A 8 -10.92 -1.08 0.61
N GLU A 9 -11.61 -1.09 -0.52
CA GLU A 9 -11.15 -0.41 -1.76
C GLU A 9 -11.01 1.10 -1.55
N GLU A 10 -12.00 1.74 -0.92
CA GLU A 10 -11.96 3.16 -0.58
C GLU A 10 -10.84 3.47 0.41
N GLN A 11 -10.70 2.65 1.46
CA GLN A 11 -9.64 2.84 2.47
C GLN A 11 -8.24 2.71 1.86
N ALA A 12 -8.03 1.78 0.93
CA ALA A 12 -6.75 1.62 0.25
C ALA A 12 -6.39 2.83 -0.63
N LYS A 13 -7.38 3.41 -1.33
CA LYS A 13 -7.18 4.63 -2.12
C LYS A 13 -6.83 5.81 -1.22
N LEU A 14 -7.62 6.02 -0.16
CA LEU A 14 -7.38 7.12 0.79
C LEU A 14 -5.98 7.06 1.40
N LEU A 15 -5.52 5.88 1.81
CA LEU A 15 -4.18 5.72 2.38
C LEU A 15 -3.07 5.96 1.36
N LEU A 16 -3.26 5.55 0.10
CA LEU A 16 -2.30 5.82 -0.98
C LEU A 16 -2.20 7.32 -1.28
N ASP A 17 -3.34 7.99 -1.36
CA ASP A 17 -3.40 9.42 -1.66
C ASP A 17 -2.82 10.23 -0.48
N GLU A 18 -3.16 9.87 0.76
CA GLU A 18 -2.58 10.48 1.96
C GLU A 18 -1.07 10.28 2.01
N PHE A 19 -0.57 9.06 1.74
CA PHE A 19 0.87 8.81 1.68
C PHE A 19 1.53 9.68 0.61
N ASN A 20 0.94 9.77 -0.58
CA ASN A 20 1.45 10.58 -1.68
C ASN A 20 1.53 12.07 -1.33
N GLU A 21 0.55 12.59 -0.60
CA GLU A 21 0.56 13.98 -0.15
C GLU A 21 1.69 14.24 0.86
N VAL A 22 1.79 13.41 1.89
CA VAL A 22 2.59 13.72 3.09
C VAL A 22 4.04 13.23 3.07
N TYR A 23 4.41 12.37 2.12
CA TYR A 23 5.78 11.84 2.08
C TYR A 23 6.78 12.88 1.54
N GLU A 24 7.88 13.04 2.27
CA GLU A 24 8.96 13.96 1.93
C GLU A 24 10.33 13.42 2.38
N PRO A 25 11.42 13.72 1.65
CA PRO A 25 11.44 14.41 0.37
C PRO A 25 10.81 13.58 -0.76
N LYS A 26 10.28 14.24 -1.79
CA LYS A 26 9.71 13.56 -2.96
C LYS A 26 10.79 12.75 -3.69
N ASN A 27 10.41 11.56 -4.15
CA ASN A 27 11.33 10.62 -4.78
C ASN A 27 10.63 9.95 -5.96
N LYS A 28 11.23 10.08 -7.15
CA LYS A 28 10.65 9.57 -8.40
C LYS A 28 10.34 8.07 -8.38
N ILE A 29 11.17 7.26 -7.73
CA ILE A 29 10.94 5.82 -7.63
C ILE A 29 9.70 5.54 -6.76
N ILE A 30 9.54 6.30 -5.68
CA ILE A 30 8.36 6.21 -4.82
C ILE A 30 7.12 6.70 -5.56
N ASP A 31 7.22 7.80 -6.33
CA ASP A 31 6.12 8.28 -7.18
C ASP A 31 5.66 7.21 -8.19
N ASP A 32 6.60 6.53 -8.85
CA ASP A 32 6.28 5.46 -9.80
C ASP A 32 5.60 4.27 -9.11
N ILE A 33 6.00 3.94 -7.88
CA ILE A 33 5.37 2.88 -7.07
C ILE A 33 3.94 3.28 -6.68
N ILE A 34 3.71 4.52 -6.26
CA ILE A 34 2.38 5.04 -5.92
C ILE A 34 1.47 5.00 -7.14
N LEU A 35 1.96 5.50 -8.28
CA LEU A 35 1.23 5.51 -9.55
C LEU A 35 0.83 4.10 -9.99
N TYR A 36 1.74 3.13 -9.85
CA TYR A 36 1.42 1.72 -10.06
C TYR A 36 0.28 1.25 -9.15
N GLY A 37 0.34 1.57 -7.85
CA GLY A 37 -0.70 1.24 -6.89
C GLY A 37 -2.07 1.80 -7.26
N GLN A 38 -2.14 3.08 -7.60
CA GLN A 38 -3.38 3.74 -8.04
C GLN A 38 -3.96 3.10 -9.30
N ASN A 39 -3.10 2.76 -10.28
CA ASN A 39 -3.50 2.10 -11.51
C ASN A 39 -4.04 0.67 -11.28
N GLU A 40 -3.45 -0.10 -10.37
CA GLU A 40 -3.95 -1.45 -10.09
C GLU A 40 -5.27 -1.42 -9.32
N LEU A 41 -5.45 -0.45 -8.41
CA LEU A 41 -6.75 -0.25 -7.74
C LEU A 41 -7.85 0.19 -8.71
N SER A 42 -7.54 1.03 -9.70
CA SER A 42 -8.53 1.46 -10.71
C SER A 42 -9.00 0.30 -11.61
N LYS A 43 -8.15 -0.71 -11.81
CA LYS A 43 -8.48 -1.96 -12.51
C LYS A 43 -9.29 -2.95 -11.66
N GLY A 44 -9.63 -2.60 -10.41
CA GLY A 44 -10.39 -3.46 -9.51
C GLY A 44 -9.59 -4.64 -8.96
N LYS A 45 -8.25 -4.55 -8.92
CA LYS A 45 -7.41 -5.55 -8.25
C LYS A 45 -7.68 -5.56 -6.75
N ILE A 46 -7.35 -6.70 -6.12
CA ILE A 46 -7.54 -6.90 -4.69
C ILE A 46 -6.68 -5.87 -3.91
N PRO A 47 -7.28 -4.96 -3.15
CA PRO A 47 -6.56 -3.84 -2.53
C PRO A 47 -5.42 -4.28 -1.63
N GLN A 48 -5.61 -5.37 -0.88
CA GLN A 48 -4.59 -5.91 0.02
C GLN A 48 -3.33 -6.32 -0.73
N VAL A 49 -3.50 -6.95 -1.91
CA VAL A 49 -2.38 -7.37 -2.76
C VAL A 49 -1.66 -6.15 -3.32
N VAL A 50 -2.42 -5.15 -3.78
CA VAL A 50 -1.85 -3.90 -4.31
C VAL A 50 -1.04 -3.17 -3.23
N LEU A 51 -1.62 -2.97 -2.04
CA LEU A 51 -0.94 -2.33 -0.92
C LEU A 51 0.30 -3.10 -0.48
N LYS A 52 0.27 -4.45 -0.50
CA LYS A 52 1.46 -5.27 -0.19
C LYS A 52 2.61 -4.96 -1.15
N HIS A 53 2.33 -4.84 -2.44
CA HIS A 53 3.34 -4.47 -3.45
C HIS A 53 3.87 -3.06 -3.25
N VAL A 54 2.98 -2.09 -3.01
CA VAL A 54 3.38 -0.70 -2.76
C VAL A 54 4.26 -0.59 -1.53
N VAL A 55 3.80 -1.13 -0.40
CA VAL A 55 4.52 -1.10 0.89
C VAL A 55 5.89 -1.76 0.76
N GLY A 56 5.96 -2.95 0.14
CA GLY A 56 7.22 -3.64 -0.11
C GLY A 56 8.18 -2.83 -1.01
N GLY A 57 7.65 -2.17 -2.04
CA GLY A 57 8.41 -1.29 -2.92
C GLY A 57 8.98 -0.09 -2.17
N VAL A 58 8.15 0.62 -1.40
CA VAL A 58 8.59 1.79 -0.61
C VAL A 58 9.63 1.38 0.44
N TYR A 59 9.41 0.29 1.18
CA TYR A 59 10.42 -0.20 2.13
C TYR A 59 11.74 -0.54 1.48
N ARG A 60 11.71 -1.11 0.27
CA ARG A 60 12.92 -1.41 -0.49
C ARG A 60 13.70 -0.14 -0.83
N VAL A 61 13.02 0.91 -1.30
CA VAL A 61 13.66 2.20 -1.59
C VAL A 61 14.22 2.83 -0.32
N VAL A 62 13.44 2.87 0.76
CA VAL A 62 13.87 3.40 2.06
C VAL A 62 15.11 2.69 2.58
N PHE A 63 15.16 1.36 2.46
CA PHE A 63 16.24 0.55 3.01
C PHE A 63 17.49 0.51 2.12
N ILE A 64 17.33 0.31 0.81
CA ILE A 64 18.44 0.17 -0.14
C ILE A 64 19.04 1.55 -0.46
N ASP A 65 18.19 2.51 -0.81
CA ASP A 65 18.63 3.83 -1.26
C ASP A 65 18.82 4.81 -0.09
N LYS A 66 18.58 4.35 1.15
CA LYS A 66 18.68 5.13 2.41
C LYS A 66 17.87 6.42 2.36
N VAL A 67 16.75 6.40 1.65
CA VAL A 67 15.83 7.53 1.50
C VAL A 67 14.89 7.57 2.70
N THR A 68 14.59 8.75 3.22
CA THR A 68 13.52 8.94 4.22
C THR A 68 12.22 9.33 3.52
N VAL A 69 11.09 8.94 4.11
CA VAL A 69 9.74 9.37 3.68
C VAL A 69 9.11 10.35 4.68
N GLY A 70 9.80 10.61 5.80
CA GLY A 70 9.28 11.42 6.90
C GLY A 70 8.36 10.65 7.86
N ASP A 71 8.30 11.10 9.12
CA ASP A 71 7.60 10.39 10.19
C ASP A 71 6.09 10.26 9.95
N ARG A 72 5.48 11.27 9.34
CA ARG A 72 4.05 11.27 9.03
C ARG A 72 3.73 10.21 7.98
N ALA A 73 4.46 10.21 6.87
CA ALA A 73 4.28 9.20 5.82
C ALA A 73 4.63 7.80 6.30
N TYR A 74 5.61 7.66 7.19
CA TYR A 74 5.92 6.37 7.80
C TYR A 74 4.76 5.81 8.63
N LYS A 75 3.97 6.67 9.30
CA LYS A 75 2.74 6.25 9.99
C LYS A 75 1.69 5.78 8.99
N VAL A 76 1.47 6.51 7.89
CA VAL A 76 0.53 6.11 6.84
C VAL A 76 0.96 4.78 6.20
N LEU A 77 2.26 4.61 5.91
CA LEU A 77 2.84 3.39 5.37
C LEU A 77 2.59 2.18 6.29
N LYS A 78 2.64 2.37 7.62
CA LYS A 78 2.28 1.33 8.59
C LYS A 78 0.80 0.96 8.53
N GLU A 79 -0.09 1.93 8.35
CA GLU A 79 -1.52 1.65 8.19
C GLU A 79 -1.81 0.93 6.87
N MET A 80 -1.11 1.29 5.78
CA MET A 80 -1.13 0.55 4.52
C MET A 80 -0.66 -0.90 4.70
N ASP A 81 0.44 -1.12 5.44
CA ASP A 81 0.96 -2.45 5.74
C ASP A 81 -0.05 -3.28 6.54
N LYS A 82 -0.66 -2.68 7.57
CA LYS A 82 -1.74 -3.34 8.34
C LYS A 82 -2.92 -3.71 7.45
N LEU A 83 -3.39 -2.80 6.59
CA LEU A 83 -4.51 -3.06 5.69
C LEU A 83 -4.15 -4.15 4.66
N SER A 84 -2.90 -4.17 4.18
CA SER A 84 -2.41 -5.22 3.27
C SER A 84 -2.42 -6.63 3.89
N ARG A 85 -2.30 -6.71 5.21
CA ARG A 85 -2.33 -7.96 5.99
C ARG A 85 -3.69 -8.24 6.61
N SER A 86 -4.65 -7.31 6.48
CA SER A 86 -5.99 -7.52 7.01
C SER A 86 -6.64 -8.68 6.27
N ASN A 87 -7.29 -9.58 7.02
CA ASN A 87 -8.05 -10.70 6.48
C ASN A 87 -9.36 -10.22 5.82
N GLY A 88 -9.26 -9.39 4.78
CA GLY A 88 -10.36 -9.19 3.85
C GLY A 88 -10.39 -10.38 2.89
N TRP A 89 -11.04 -11.45 3.32
CA TRP A 89 -11.27 -12.69 2.56
C TRP A 89 -9.99 -13.34 1.99
N LEU A 90 -9.15 -13.87 2.88
CA LEU A 90 -8.34 -15.05 2.56
C LEU A 90 -9.18 -16.27 2.96
N PRO A 91 -9.56 -17.18 2.04
CA PRO A 91 -9.98 -18.50 2.46
C PRO A 91 -8.79 -19.10 3.20
N ILE A 92 -9.04 -19.55 4.44
CA ILE A 92 -8.09 -20.30 5.25
C ILE A 92 -7.63 -21.48 4.38
N GLY A 93 -6.43 -21.41 3.78
CA GLY A 93 -6.02 -22.43 2.82
C GLY A 93 -4.80 -22.18 1.95
N THR A 94 -4.21 -20.98 1.88
CA THR A 94 -2.92 -20.81 1.17
C THR A 94 -1.80 -20.56 2.16
N ILE A 95 -1.33 -21.65 2.75
CA ILE A 95 0.04 -21.78 3.25
C ILE A 95 0.98 -21.61 2.05
N SER A 96 2.13 -20.95 2.29
CA SER A 96 3.42 -21.01 1.56
C SER A 96 3.87 -19.71 0.90
N PHE A 97 5.12 -19.25 0.97
CA PHE A 97 6.40 -19.71 1.54
C PHE A 97 7.30 -18.44 1.60
N PHE A 98 8.24 -18.38 2.56
CA PHE A 98 9.48 -17.56 2.64
C PHE A 98 9.48 -16.09 2.17
#